data_AF-A0A1F0Q670-F1
#
_entry.id   AF-A0A1F0Q670-F1
#
_cell.length_a   1.000
_cell.length_b   1.000
_cell.length_c   1.000
_cell.angle_alpha   90.00
_cell.angle_beta   90.00
_cell.angle_gamma   90.00
#
_symmetry.space_group_name_H-M   'P 1'
#
loop_
_entity.id
_entity.type
_entity.pdbx_description
1 polymer ?
#
loop_
_entity_poly.entity_id
_entity_poly.type
_entity_poly.pdbx_seq_one_letter_code
_entity_poly.pdbx_strand_id
1 'polypeptide(L)'
;MRGARLQLMRKLSTLSLLVAAGIALNACGDTSDSSTPASEASADSQLTSVVAPVTASTSEAPEDSGPAPTLNDAPSGTPAADDNANPNPGGHNINVGQVGGACGYTNQGDKIHAGENTSCEFAAAMFDEAIKHTFTWSQRSSTVNGSYNTRITAMSPATKQTYDLYCAMGSDTRTFYCGIDGDNSVYASFEEANRQTWTNRLSTEGQP
;
A
#
# COMPACT_ATOMS: atom_id res chain seq x y z
N MET A 1 -7.61 54.36 -15.97
CA MET A 1 -8.63 53.39 -16.40
C MET A 1 -8.79 52.36 -15.30
N ARG A 2 -10.04 52.15 -14.86
CA ARG A 2 -10.43 51.33 -13.71
C ARG A 2 -10.76 49.90 -14.16
N GLY A 3 -10.49 48.93 -13.28
CA GLY A 3 -11.13 47.61 -13.24
C GLY A 3 -10.46 46.56 -14.13
N ALA A 4 -10.34 45.28 -13.76
CA ALA A 4 -11.04 44.55 -12.71
C ALA A 4 -10.14 43.45 -12.12
N ARG A 5 -10.13 43.33 -10.79
CA ARG A 5 -9.68 42.14 -10.06
C ARG A 5 -10.88 41.21 -9.95
N LEU A 6 -10.81 40.02 -10.54
CA LEU A 6 -11.76 38.95 -10.27
C LEU A 6 -11.34 38.27 -8.95
N GLN A 7 -12.07 38.53 -7.88
CA GLN A 7 -11.98 37.76 -6.64
C GLN A 7 -12.86 36.52 -6.78
N LEU A 8 -12.24 35.33 -6.86
CA LEU A 8 -12.94 34.06 -6.78
C LEU A 8 -13.26 33.77 -5.31
N MET A 9 -14.54 33.87 -4.94
CA MET A 9 -15.05 33.55 -3.61
C MET A 9 -14.95 32.03 -3.34
N ARG A 10 -14.05 31.64 -2.42
CA ARG A 10 -14.07 30.31 -1.79
C ARG A 10 -15.27 30.25 -0.83
N LYS A 11 -16.31 29.52 -1.21
CA LYS A 11 -17.40 29.12 -0.29
C LYS A 11 -16.85 28.05 0.67
N LEU A 12 -16.56 28.44 1.91
CA LEU A 12 -16.35 27.51 3.02
C LEU A 12 -17.71 27.06 3.52
N SER A 13 -18.08 25.81 3.25
CA SER A 13 -19.25 25.18 3.87
C SER A 13 -18.79 24.49 5.15
N THR A 14 -19.12 25.10 6.29
CA THR A 14 -18.94 24.53 7.62
C THR A 14 -20.14 23.65 7.94
N LEU A 15 -19.94 22.33 8.02
CA LEU A 15 -20.90 21.43 8.66
C LEU A 15 -20.29 20.89 9.95
N SER A 16 -20.75 21.44 11.07
CA SER A 16 -20.50 20.93 12.42
C SER A 16 -21.49 19.80 12.70
N LEU A 17 -21.00 18.63 13.11
CA LEU A 17 -21.80 17.61 13.78
C LEU A 17 -21.16 17.26 15.12
N LEU A 18 -21.82 17.74 16.19
CA LEU A 18 -21.68 17.28 17.56
C LEU A 18 -22.61 16.07 17.75
N VAL A 19 -22.08 14.92 18.15
CA VAL A 19 -22.87 13.89 18.85
C VAL A 19 -22.06 13.33 20.00
N ALA A 20 -22.73 13.26 21.15
CA ALA A 20 -22.20 13.15 22.50
C ALA A 20 -21.72 11.74 22.88
N ALA A 21 -20.82 11.73 23.86
CA ALA A 21 -20.30 10.57 24.55
C ALA A 21 -21.39 9.85 25.38
N GLY A 22 -21.35 8.51 25.34
CA GLY A 22 -22.00 7.65 26.32
C GLY A 22 -20.99 6.61 26.79
N ILE A 23 -20.32 6.90 27.92
CA ILE A 23 -19.45 5.95 28.62
C ILE A 23 -20.36 5.16 29.56
N ALA A 24 -20.57 3.89 29.29
CA ALA A 24 -21.15 2.96 30.26
C ALA A 24 -20.00 2.29 31.04
N LEU A 25 -19.80 2.75 32.27
CA LEU A 25 -19.01 2.06 33.30
C LEU A 25 -19.88 0.93 33.86
N ASN A 26 -19.53 -0.34 33.58
CA ASN A 26 -20.00 -1.45 34.39
C ASN A 26 -18.94 -1.81 35.44
N ALA A 27 -19.46 -1.98 36.64
CA ALA A 27 -18.77 -1.90 37.90
C ALA A 27 -17.93 -3.15 38.23
N CYS A 28 -17.00 -2.88 39.13
CA CYS A 28 -16.11 -3.78 39.86
C CYS A 28 -16.87 -4.90 40.60
N GLY A 29 -16.26 -6.09 40.67
CA GLY A 29 -16.68 -7.19 41.53
C GLY A 29 -15.48 -8.07 41.86
N ASP A 30 -14.98 -7.90 43.07
CA ASP A 30 -13.75 -8.44 43.65
C ASP A 30 -13.76 -9.98 43.86
N THR A 31 -12.56 -10.51 44.04
CA THR A 31 -12.20 -11.92 44.23
C THR A 31 -12.83 -12.55 45.47
N SER A 32 -13.23 -13.82 45.39
CA SER A 32 -13.19 -14.78 46.51
C SER A 32 -13.18 -16.23 45.99
N ASP A 33 -12.11 -16.95 46.34
CA ASP A 33 -11.93 -18.40 46.22
C ASP A 33 -13.08 -19.19 46.87
N SER A 34 -13.50 -20.30 46.24
CA SER A 34 -13.72 -21.59 46.92
C SER A 34 -14.27 -22.68 45.97
N SER A 35 -13.55 -23.80 45.94
CA SER A 35 -14.02 -25.20 45.74
C SER A 35 -14.38 -25.71 44.33
N THR A 36 -13.47 -26.54 43.81
CA THR A 36 -13.67 -27.68 42.88
C THR A 36 -14.59 -28.77 43.50
N PRO A 37 -14.95 -29.90 42.83
CA PRO A 37 -14.87 -30.30 41.41
C PRO A 37 -16.17 -30.99 40.87
N ALA A 38 -16.09 -31.52 39.62
CA ALA A 38 -16.93 -32.59 39.04
C ALA A 38 -18.37 -32.19 38.66
N SER A 39 -19.01 -32.66 37.60
CA SER A 39 -18.75 -33.73 36.64
C SER A 39 -19.76 -33.62 35.48
N GLU A 40 -19.31 -34.03 34.30
CA GLU A 40 -20.03 -34.89 33.32
C GLU A 40 -21.25 -34.37 32.54
N ALA A 41 -21.22 -34.78 31.26
CA ALA A 41 -22.32 -35.23 30.40
C ALA A 41 -23.01 -34.24 29.43
N SER A 42 -22.52 -34.30 28.19
CA SER A 42 -23.22 -34.85 27.01
C SER A 42 -24.70 -34.54 26.75
N ALA A 43 -25.00 -33.93 25.60
CA ALA A 43 -26.06 -34.25 24.61
C ALA A 43 -26.19 -33.04 23.67
N ASP A 44 -25.77 -33.07 22.40
CA ASP A 44 -26.37 -33.75 21.24
C ASP A 44 -27.84 -33.39 20.97
N SER A 45 -28.05 -32.67 19.85
CA SER A 45 -29.25 -32.59 18.99
C SER A 45 -29.33 -31.18 18.40
N GLN A 46 -29.70 -30.92 17.15
CA GLN A 46 -29.96 -31.71 15.95
C GLN A 46 -30.09 -30.67 14.81
N LEU A 47 -29.77 -31.09 13.58
CA LEU A 47 -29.94 -30.37 12.31
C LEU A 47 -31.27 -29.60 12.16
N THR A 48 -31.28 -28.54 11.35
CA THR A 48 -32.00 -28.52 10.03
C THR A 48 -31.77 -27.22 9.25
N SER A 49 -31.49 -27.41 7.96
CA SER A 49 -31.31 -26.46 6.85
C SER A 49 -32.61 -25.74 6.44
N VAL A 50 -32.54 -24.45 6.08
CA VAL A 50 -33.43 -23.84 5.06
C VAL A 50 -32.69 -22.77 4.25
N VAL A 51 -32.56 -23.02 2.95
CA VAL A 51 -32.28 -22.04 1.88
C VAL A 51 -33.57 -21.30 1.55
N ALA A 52 -33.52 -19.98 1.32
CA ALA A 52 -34.65 -19.23 0.74
C ALA A 52 -34.17 -18.11 -0.21
N PRO A 53 -35.00 -17.71 -1.21
CA PRO A 53 -34.54 -17.34 -2.55
C PRO A 53 -34.62 -15.84 -2.89
N VAL A 54 -34.03 -15.53 -4.06
CA VAL A 54 -34.06 -14.27 -4.84
C VAL A 54 -35.45 -13.70 -5.11
N THR A 55 -35.53 -12.36 -5.17
CA THR A 55 -36.45 -11.66 -6.09
C THR A 55 -35.80 -10.41 -6.67
N ALA A 56 -35.82 -10.37 -8.00
CA ALA A 56 -35.49 -9.23 -8.86
C ALA A 56 -36.61 -8.18 -8.83
N SER A 57 -36.24 -6.91 -9.05
CA SER A 57 -37.16 -5.88 -9.51
C SER A 57 -36.56 -5.20 -10.73
N THR A 58 -37.25 -5.33 -11.85
CA THR A 58 -37.10 -4.53 -13.06
C THR A 58 -38.26 -3.54 -13.12
N SER A 59 -38.00 -2.29 -13.50
CA SER A 59 -38.92 -1.45 -14.28
C SER A 59 -38.17 -0.23 -14.86
N GLU A 60 -38.33 -0.08 -16.17
CA GLU A 60 -37.85 0.95 -17.12
C GLU A 60 -38.60 2.30 -16.91
N ALA A 61 -38.34 3.49 -17.46
CA ALA A 61 -37.52 4.11 -18.53
C ALA A 61 -37.75 5.67 -18.41
N PRO A 62 -37.47 6.54 -19.41
CA PRO A 62 -36.20 6.86 -20.08
C PRO A 62 -35.89 8.38 -19.99
N GLU A 63 -34.63 8.82 -20.01
CA GLU A 63 -34.30 10.16 -20.55
C GLU A 63 -32.97 10.14 -21.31
N ASP A 64 -33.08 10.63 -22.54
CA ASP A 64 -32.11 10.88 -23.60
C ASP A 64 -31.03 11.88 -23.17
N SER A 65 -29.75 11.53 -23.30
CA SER A 65 -28.63 12.46 -23.49
C SER A 65 -27.31 11.72 -23.81
N GLY A 66 -27.04 11.54 -25.10
CA GLY A 66 -25.68 11.50 -25.69
C GLY A 66 -24.82 10.23 -25.52
N PRO A 67 -23.97 9.87 -26.49
CA PRO A 67 -23.01 8.78 -26.32
C PRO A 67 -22.04 9.08 -25.17
N ALA A 68 -22.03 8.21 -24.15
CA ALA A 68 -20.94 8.15 -23.19
C ALA A 68 -19.62 7.83 -23.92
N PRO A 69 -18.50 8.51 -23.62
CA PRO A 69 -17.22 8.21 -24.25
C PRO A 69 -16.83 6.76 -23.90
N THR A 70 -16.79 5.91 -24.92
CA THR A 70 -16.27 4.55 -24.81
C THR A 70 -14.77 4.61 -24.54
N LEU A 71 -14.27 3.63 -23.77
CA LEU A 71 -12.88 3.39 -23.37
C LEU A 71 -11.92 3.10 -24.55
N ASN A 72 -11.99 3.86 -25.64
CA ASN A 72 -11.25 3.63 -26.89
C ASN A 72 -10.49 4.87 -27.41
N ASP A 73 -10.49 6.01 -26.72
CA ASP A 73 -9.69 7.18 -27.10
C ASP A 73 -8.38 7.28 -26.30
N ALA A 74 -7.65 6.16 -26.20
CA ALA A 74 -6.22 6.23 -25.94
C ALA A 74 -5.52 6.71 -27.24
N PRO A 75 -4.58 7.66 -27.21
CA PRO A 75 -3.84 8.04 -28.40
C PRO A 75 -3.21 6.79 -29.04
N SER A 76 -3.66 6.46 -30.25
CA SER A 76 -3.00 5.48 -31.12
C SER A 76 -1.63 6.02 -31.52
N GLY A 77 -0.66 5.73 -30.67
CA GLY A 77 0.74 5.93 -30.91
C GLY A 77 1.46 4.90 -30.09
N THR A 78 1.39 3.64 -30.49
CA THR A 78 2.25 2.58 -29.97
C THR A 78 3.69 3.04 -30.19
N PRO A 79 4.46 3.42 -29.15
CA PRO A 79 5.90 3.46 -29.32
C PRO A 79 6.28 2.02 -29.65
N ALA A 80 7.06 1.80 -30.70
CA ALA A 80 7.55 0.47 -31.03
C ALA A 80 8.10 -0.15 -29.75
N ALA A 81 7.43 -1.19 -29.25
CA ALA A 81 7.89 -1.94 -28.11
C ALA A 81 9.23 -2.52 -28.55
N ASP A 82 10.30 -2.08 -27.90
CA ASP A 82 11.56 -2.77 -27.98
C ASP A 82 11.34 -4.10 -27.24
N ASP A 83 10.83 -5.10 -27.97
CA ASP A 83 10.38 -6.42 -27.48
C ASP A 83 11.50 -7.23 -26.81
N ASN A 84 12.71 -6.67 -26.72
CA ASN A 84 13.90 -7.31 -26.17
C ASN A 84 14.31 -6.74 -24.80
N ALA A 85 13.50 -5.88 -24.18
CA ALA A 85 13.76 -5.45 -22.82
C ALA A 85 13.53 -6.62 -21.85
N ASN A 86 14.60 -7.11 -21.22
CA ASN A 86 14.50 -8.11 -20.14
C ASN A 86 13.55 -7.56 -19.04
N PRO A 87 12.39 -8.19 -18.80
CA PRO A 87 11.45 -7.73 -17.78
C PRO A 87 12.00 -7.89 -16.36
N ASN A 88 13.08 -8.63 -16.17
CA ASN A 88 13.72 -8.88 -14.88
C ASN A 88 15.25 -8.66 -14.95
N PRO A 89 15.70 -7.40 -15.01
CA PRO A 89 17.11 -7.07 -15.24
C PRO A 89 18.06 -7.58 -14.15
N GLY A 90 17.61 -7.67 -12.89
CA GLY A 90 18.41 -8.12 -11.74
C GLY A 90 18.49 -9.64 -11.52
N GLY A 91 17.86 -10.44 -12.39
CA GLY A 91 17.88 -11.91 -12.27
C GLY A 91 17.19 -12.42 -11.00
N HIS A 92 16.20 -11.68 -10.50
CA HIS A 92 15.43 -12.03 -9.31
C HIS A 92 14.49 -13.21 -9.58
N ASN A 93 14.01 -13.88 -8.53
CA ASN A 93 12.96 -14.88 -8.67
C ASN A 93 11.61 -14.21 -8.42
N ILE A 94 11.06 -13.56 -9.47
CA ILE A 94 9.84 -12.77 -9.39
C ILE A 94 8.70 -13.32 -10.25
N ASN A 95 7.47 -13.00 -9.83
CA ASN A 95 6.25 -13.24 -10.58
C ASN A 95 6.10 -12.18 -11.69
N VAL A 96 6.75 -12.41 -12.83
CA VAL A 96 6.66 -11.52 -14.01
C VAL A 96 5.20 -11.40 -14.49
N GLY A 97 4.77 -10.20 -14.82
CA GLY A 97 3.42 -9.83 -15.26
C GLY A 97 2.44 -9.57 -14.11
N GLN A 98 2.81 -9.89 -12.87
CA GLN A 98 1.96 -9.63 -11.71
C GLN A 98 2.04 -8.15 -11.30
N VAL A 99 0.88 -7.61 -10.93
CA VAL A 99 0.74 -6.28 -10.30
C VAL A 99 0.27 -6.46 -8.87
N GLY A 100 0.98 -5.82 -7.94
CA GLY A 100 0.69 -5.85 -6.51
C GLY A 100 0.95 -7.18 -5.81
N GLY A 101 0.92 -7.14 -4.47
CA GLY A 101 1.03 -8.31 -3.61
C GLY A 101 2.46 -8.86 -3.48
N ALA A 102 2.56 -10.13 -3.10
CA ALA A 102 3.84 -10.81 -2.96
C ALA A 102 4.43 -11.13 -4.34
N CYS A 103 5.58 -10.53 -4.63
CA CYS A 103 6.21 -10.59 -5.95
C CYS A 103 7.27 -11.67 -6.09
N GLY A 104 7.68 -12.31 -4.99
CA GLY A 104 8.76 -13.29 -4.97
C GLY A 104 9.96 -12.78 -4.18
N TYR A 105 11.16 -13.03 -4.70
CA TYR A 105 12.42 -12.80 -4.00
C TYR A 105 13.48 -12.13 -4.88
N THR A 106 14.33 -11.30 -4.27
CA THR A 106 15.55 -10.79 -4.90
C THR A 106 16.52 -11.94 -5.19
N ASN A 107 17.57 -11.67 -5.95
CA ASN A 107 18.65 -12.63 -6.21
C ASN A 107 19.48 -12.94 -4.95
N GLN A 108 19.31 -12.14 -3.89
CA GLN A 108 19.91 -12.31 -2.57
C GLN A 108 18.95 -13.01 -1.58
N GLY A 109 17.73 -13.35 -2.00
CA GLY A 109 16.73 -14.06 -1.19
C GLY A 109 15.79 -13.16 -0.38
N ASP A 110 15.82 -11.84 -0.58
CA ASP A 110 14.96 -10.88 0.13
C ASP A 110 13.55 -10.90 -0.45
N LYS A 111 12.52 -10.85 0.39
CA LYS A 111 11.14 -10.85 -0.11
C LYS A 111 10.84 -9.51 -0.78
N ILE A 112 10.15 -9.57 -1.91
CA ILE A 112 9.66 -8.40 -2.64
C ILE A 112 8.14 -8.36 -2.52
N HIS A 113 7.60 -7.22 -2.11
CA HIS A 113 6.17 -6.92 -2.14
C HIS A 113 5.93 -5.65 -2.95
N ALA A 114 4.94 -5.68 -3.84
CA ALA A 114 4.53 -4.51 -4.63
C ALA A 114 3.18 -3.98 -4.14
N GLY A 115 3.01 -2.66 -4.18
CA GLY A 115 1.71 -2.02 -3.96
C GLY A 115 0.73 -2.29 -5.09
N GLU A 116 -0.55 -1.99 -4.87
CA GLU A 116 -1.66 -2.39 -5.75
C GLU A 116 -1.54 -1.93 -7.21
N ASN A 117 -0.81 -0.85 -7.49
CA ASN A 117 -0.58 -0.36 -8.87
C ASN A 117 0.89 -0.47 -9.31
N THR A 118 1.69 -1.27 -8.61
CA THR A 118 3.12 -1.48 -8.93
C THR A 118 3.31 -2.89 -9.45
N SER A 119 3.95 -3.03 -10.61
CA SER A 119 4.28 -4.35 -11.16
C SER A 119 5.46 -4.96 -10.41
N CYS A 120 5.53 -6.29 -10.36
CA CYS A 120 6.61 -7.00 -9.69
C CYS A 120 7.98 -6.76 -10.33
N GLU A 121 8.03 -6.55 -11.64
CA GLU A 121 9.23 -6.14 -12.38
C GLU A 121 9.70 -4.76 -11.95
N PHE A 122 8.75 -3.83 -11.77
CA PHE A 122 9.11 -2.49 -11.34
C PHE A 122 9.57 -2.47 -9.89
N ALA A 123 8.89 -3.22 -9.00
CA ALA A 123 9.35 -3.40 -7.62
C ALA A 123 10.78 -3.99 -7.55
N ALA A 124 11.09 -4.97 -8.40
CA ALA A 124 12.45 -5.47 -8.58
C ALA A 124 13.43 -4.38 -9.04
N ALA A 125 13.08 -3.61 -10.06
CA ALA A 125 13.93 -2.50 -10.54
C ALA A 125 14.16 -1.41 -9.48
N MET A 126 13.17 -1.15 -8.62
CA MET A 126 13.34 -0.26 -7.46
C MET A 126 14.38 -0.80 -6.49
N PHE A 127 14.37 -2.11 -6.22
CA PHE A 127 15.36 -2.74 -5.35
C PHE A 127 16.77 -2.59 -5.91
N ASP A 128 16.94 -2.98 -7.19
CA ASP A 128 18.24 -2.90 -7.88
C ASP A 128 18.85 -1.52 -7.80
N GLU A 129 18.02 -0.48 -7.89
CA GLU A 129 18.49 0.89 -7.74
C GLU A 129 18.73 1.26 -6.29
N ALA A 130 17.79 0.98 -5.37
CA ALA A 130 17.89 1.35 -3.96
C ALA A 130 19.19 0.88 -3.30
N ILE A 131 19.64 -0.35 -3.59
CA ILE A 131 20.84 -0.92 -2.96
C ILE A 131 22.16 -0.26 -3.41
N LYS A 132 22.14 0.61 -4.43
CA LYS A 132 23.31 1.37 -4.89
C LYS A 132 23.51 2.67 -4.10
N HIS A 133 22.50 3.10 -3.35
CA HIS A 133 22.51 4.38 -2.64
C HIS A 133 22.83 4.22 -1.16
N THR A 134 23.40 5.26 -0.57
CA THR A 134 23.54 5.38 0.88
C THR A 134 22.23 5.88 1.47
N PHE A 135 21.78 5.23 2.54
CA PHE A 135 20.65 5.69 3.34
C PHE A 135 21.14 6.56 4.49
N THR A 136 20.71 7.82 4.54
CA THR A 136 21.11 8.76 5.57
C THR A 136 20.03 8.83 6.65
N TRP A 137 20.42 8.78 7.91
CA TRP A 137 19.51 9.03 9.02
C TRP A 137 19.04 10.48 9.00
N SER A 138 17.74 10.69 9.00
CA SER A 138 17.17 12.00 9.25
C SER A 138 15.90 11.93 10.09
N GLN A 139 15.65 13.00 10.83
CA GLN A 139 14.49 13.17 11.68
C GLN A 139 13.88 14.53 11.41
N ARG A 140 12.64 14.56 10.93
CA ARG A 140 11.96 15.81 10.54
C ARG A 140 11.65 16.72 11.72
N SER A 141 11.35 16.14 12.88
CA SER A 141 11.16 16.84 14.15
C SER A 141 11.42 15.88 15.32
N SER A 142 11.77 16.42 16.49
CA SER A 142 11.99 15.62 17.71
C SER A 142 10.75 14.85 18.19
N THR A 143 9.57 15.13 17.62
CA THR A 143 8.29 14.50 17.94
C THR A 143 7.94 13.31 17.07
N VAL A 144 8.66 13.07 15.97
CA VAL A 144 8.46 11.91 15.09
C VAL A 144 9.72 11.05 15.10
N ASN A 145 9.57 9.74 14.93
CA ASN A 145 10.74 8.88 14.80
C ASN A 145 11.52 9.24 13.53
N GLY A 146 12.84 9.33 13.64
CA GLY A 146 13.71 9.41 12.47
C GLY A 146 13.74 8.08 11.72
N SER A 147 14.27 8.12 10.50
CA SER A 147 14.54 6.92 9.73
C SER A 147 15.76 7.09 8.84
N TYR A 148 16.42 5.98 8.53
CA TYR A 148 17.37 5.92 7.43
C TYR A 148 16.60 6.01 6.11
N ASN A 149 16.92 6.99 5.28
CA ASN A 149 16.23 7.22 4.03
C ASN A 149 17.15 7.72 2.91
N THR A 150 16.67 7.60 1.68
CA THR A 150 17.35 8.07 0.49
C THR A 150 16.33 8.39 -0.61
N ARG A 151 16.79 9.04 -1.68
CA ARG A 151 16.00 9.28 -2.89
C ARG A 151 16.70 8.65 -4.08
N ILE A 152 15.94 7.93 -4.88
CA ILE A 152 16.43 7.23 -6.05
C ILE A 152 15.59 7.58 -7.27
N THR A 153 16.13 7.29 -8.45
CA THR A 153 15.41 7.41 -9.72
C THR A 153 15.39 6.04 -10.38
N ALA A 154 14.21 5.43 -10.50
CA ALA A 154 14.04 4.10 -11.08
C ALA A 154 13.13 4.13 -12.31
N MET A 155 13.44 3.31 -13.32
CA MET A 155 12.65 3.22 -14.54
C MET A 155 11.82 1.92 -14.54
N SER A 156 10.52 2.04 -14.84
CA SER A 156 9.66 0.87 -15.04
C SER A 156 10.08 0.11 -16.30
N PRO A 157 10.43 -1.19 -16.19
CA PRO A 157 10.79 -2.00 -17.35
C PRO A 157 9.67 -2.08 -18.40
N ALA A 158 8.42 -2.08 -17.96
CA ALA A 158 7.24 -2.22 -18.81
C ALA A 158 6.85 -0.91 -19.53
N THR A 159 6.79 0.21 -18.80
CA THR A 159 6.27 1.48 -19.36
C THR A 159 7.36 2.42 -19.83
N LYS A 160 8.64 2.15 -19.49
CA LYS A 160 9.80 3.04 -19.68
C LYS A 160 9.67 4.39 -18.97
N GLN A 161 8.67 4.54 -18.10
CA GLN A 161 8.51 5.73 -17.28
C GLN A 161 9.54 5.70 -16.16
N THR A 162 10.12 6.87 -15.89
CA THR A 162 11.06 7.08 -14.81
C THR A 162 10.35 7.74 -13.64
N TYR A 163 10.64 7.28 -12.43
CA TYR A 163 10.03 7.73 -11.20
C TYR A 163 11.11 8.17 -10.20
N ASP A 164 10.88 9.32 -9.58
CA ASP A 164 11.65 9.75 -8.41
C ASP A 164 10.99 9.18 -7.16
N LEU A 165 11.72 8.30 -6.48
CA LEU A 165 11.21 7.52 -5.36
C LEU A 165 11.93 7.90 -4.08
N TYR A 166 11.16 7.98 -3.00
CA TYR A 166 11.68 8.06 -1.65
C TYR A 166 11.73 6.65 -1.07
N CYS A 167 12.92 6.25 -0.62
CA CYS A 167 13.14 4.99 0.06
C CYS A 167 13.45 5.21 1.52
N ALA A 168 12.83 4.45 2.42
CA ALA A 168 13.11 4.54 3.85
C ALA A 168 13.05 3.18 4.53
N MET A 169 13.94 3.00 5.51
CA MET A 169 13.91 1.85 6.40
C MET A 169 12.85 2.07 7.48
N GLY A 170 12.11 1.01 7.82
CA GLY A 170 11.27 0.98 9.01
C GLY A 170 12.10 1.13 10.28
N SER A 171 11.44 1.43 11.41
CA SER A 171 12.12 1.68 12.69
C SER A 171 12.90 0.48 13.23
N ASP A 172 12.47 -0.74 12.92
CA ASP A 172 13.19 -1.96 13.26
C ASP A 172 14.30 -2.29 12.25
N THR A 173 14.42 -1.50 11.19
CA THR A 173 15.39 -1.61 10.09
C THR A 173 15.37 -2.94 9.33
N ARG A 174 14.33 -3.77 9.50
CA ARG A 174 14.21 -5.09 8.86
C ARG A 174 13.51 -5.06 7.51
N THR A 175 12.74 -4.00 7.29
CA THR A 175 12.08 -3.72 6.02
C THR A 175 12.47 -2.32 5.60
N PHE A 176 12.79 -2.15 4.32
CA PHE A 176 12.72 -0.83 3.71
C PHE A 176 11.68 -0.82 2.61
N TYR A 177 11.14 0.34 2.36
CA TYR A 177 10.17 0.56 1.30
C TYR A 177 10.65 1.67 0.39
N CYS A 178 10.20 1.65 -0.86
CA CYS A 178 10.40 2.69 -1.85
C CYS A 178 9.05 3.04 -2.46
N GLY A 179 8.78 4.32 -2.65
CA GLY A 179 7.54 4.79 -3.26
C GLY A 179 7.58 6.27 -3.58
N ILE A 180 6.49 6.79 -4.13
CA ILE A 180 6.38 8.24 -4.36
C ILE A 180 6.19 8.92 -3.00
N ASP A 181 6.94 9.99 -2.75
CA ASP A 181 6.86 10.70 -1.47
C ASP A 181 5.48 11.37 -1.32
N GLY A 182 4.72 10.97 -0.30
CA GLY A 182 3.37 11.45 -0.06
C GLY A 182 2.29 10.84 -0.96
N ASP A 183 2.61 9.84 -1.78
CA ASP A 183 1.66 9.12 -2.63
C ASP A 183 1.95 7.61 -2.64
N ASN A 184 0.93 6.81 -2.30
CA ASN A 184 1.03 5.35 -2.24
C ASN A 184 0.65 4.67 -3.56
N SER A 185 0.42 5.42 -4.64
CA SER A 185 0.10 4.88 -5.96
C SER A 185 1.18 3.93 -6.48
N VAL A 186 2.45 4.28 -6.24
CA VAL A 186 3.63 3.47 -6.57
C VAL A 186 4.37 3.15 -5.28
N TYR A 187 4.50 1.85 -4.99
CA TYR A 187 5.06 1.37 -3.73
C TYR A 187 5.68 -0.01 -3.90
N ALA A 188 6.81 -0.24 -3.25
CA ALA A 188 7.37 -1.56 -3.03
C ALA A 188 8.00 -1.64 -1.64
N SER A 189 8.02 -2.84 -1.05
CA SER A 189 8.74 -3.12 0.18
C SER A 189 9.57 -4.39 0.10
N PHE A 190 10.65 -4.39 0.87
CA PHE A 190 11.70 -5.38 0.81
C PHE A 190 12.03 -5.85 2.22
N GLU A 191 11.77 -7.13 2.50
CA GLU A 191 12.07 -7.76 3.79
C GLU A 191 13.34 -8.59 3.66
N GLU A 192 14.29 -8.31 4.55
CA GLU A 192 15.62 -8.93 4.55
C GLU A 192 15.55 -10.46 4.76
N ALA A 193 16.31 -11.18 3.95
CA ALA A 193 16.48 -12.62 4.08
C ALA A 193 17.24 -12.96 5.37
N ASN A 194 16.58 -13.66 6.31
CA ASN A 194 17.09 -14.05 7.64
C ASN A 194 16.82 -13.06 8.79
N ARG A 195 15.92 -12.09 8.59
CA ARG A 195 15.43 -11.17 9.66
C ARG A 195 16.56 -10.34 10.31
N GLN A 196 17.65 -10.11 9.58
CA GLN A 196 18.68 -9.14 9.95
C GLN A 196 18.22 -7.73 9.62
N THR A 197 19.02 -6.74 10.00
CA THR A 197 18.77 -5.34 9.71
C THR A 197 19.43 -4.93 8.39
N TRP A 198 18.75 -4.11 7.60
CA TRP A 198 19.28 -3.55 6.37
C TRP A 198 20.51 -2.68 6.59
N THR A 199 20.66 -2.09 7.76
CA THR A 199 21.86 -1.33 8.18
C THR A 199 23.14 -2.17 8.19
N ASN A 200 23.04 -3.51 8.24
CA ASN A 200 24.20 -4.40 8.16
C ASN A 200 24.63 -4.71 6.71
N ARG A 201 23.75 -4.45 5.73
CA ARG A 201 23.93 -4.84 4.32
C ARG A 201 24.03 -3.66 3.37
N LEU A 202 23.33 -2.57 3.68
CA LEU A 202 23.31 -1.36 2.87
C LEU A 202 24.25 -0.31 3.47
N SER A 203 24.74 0.58 2.62
CA SER A 203 25.49 1.75 3.07
C SER A 203 24.56 2.68 3.84
N THR A 204 24.95 3.05 5.06
CA THR A 204 24.18 3.97 5.90
C THR A 204 25.07 5.05 6.54
N GLU A 205 24.52 6.24 6.68
CA GLU A 205 25.21 7.39 7.29
C GLU A 205 24.35 8.06 8.37
N GLY A 206 25.00 8.60 9.41
CA GLY A 206 24.32 9.18 10.56
C GLY A 206 23.87 8.14 11.60
N GLN A 207 23.33 8.62 12.71
CA GLN A 207 22.91 7.81 13.85
C GLN A 207 21.54 8.26 14.38
N PRO A 208 20.69 7.31 14.84
CA PRO A 208 19.48 7.59 15.61
C PRO A 208 19.69 8.48 16.83
#